data_AF-A0A523Z6N9-F1
#
_entry.id   AF-A0A523Z6N9-F1
#
_cell.length_a   1.000
_cell.length_b   1.000
_cell.length_c   1.000
_cell.angle_alpha   90.00
_cell.angle_beta   90.00
_cell.angle_gamma   90.00
#
_symmetry.space_group_name_H-M   'P 1'
#
loop_
_entity.id
_entity.type
_entity.pdbx_description
1 polymer ?
#
loop_
_entity_poly.entity_id
_entity_poly.type
_entity_poly.pdbx_seq_one_letter_code
_entity_poly.pdbx_strand_id
1 'polypeptide(L)'
;MSRSLCATKYQRHLRLGNLRPMDNYSYKEIYMFVSIYIYRVPSQNVEAFLRVQREAAEIYRRCGAINDETFAPVNLIAKYGCAGFTGAFDIREGEEVFIGLSSFHDRMHHDTVMAQVDRDERISELYEEVASLLDVGRVVRGEFERVE
;
A
#
# COMPACT_ATOMS: atom_id res chain seq x y z
N MET A 1 34.17 16.67 23.32
CA MET A 1 33.28 17.09 24.43
C MET A 1 32.50 18.31 23.95
N SER A 2 31.22 18.16 23.57
CA SER A 2 30.03 18.69 24.30
C SER A 2 30.14 20.21 24.55
N ARG A 3 29.26 21.12 24.13
CA ARG A 3 27.80 21.07 23.90
C ARG A 3 27.34 22.38 23.19
N SER A 4 26.31 22.24 22.35
CA SER A 4 25.06 23.01 22.30
C SER A 4 25.05 24.55 22.28
N LEU A 5 24.41 25.13 21.25
CA LEU A 5 23.26 26.06 21.35
C LEU A 5 23.05 26.80 20.01
N CYS A 6 22.05 26.41 19.22
CA CYS A 6 21.35 27.36 18.35
C CYS A 6 19.94 26.85 18.08
N ALA A 7 19.09 26.97 19.09
CA ALA A 7 17.64 26.87 18.97
C ALA A 7 17.08 28.28 19.14
N THR A 8 17.06 29.10 18.08
CA THR A 8 16.26 30.33 18.08
C THR A 8 15.99 30.82 16.66
N LYS A 9 14.81 30.50 16.15
CA LYS A 9 14.02 31.36 15.26
C LYS A 9 12.71 30.64 15.01
N TYR A 10 11.65 31.10 15.66
CA TYR A 10 10.25 31.12 15.22
C TYR A 10 9.37 31.42 16.43
N GLN A 11 9.48 32.65 16.95
CA GLN A 11 8.39 33.29 17.68
C GLN A 11 7.91 34.45 16.80
N ARG A 12 6.80 34.25 16.11
CA ARG A 12 5.98 35.35 15.57
C ARG A 12 4.59 35.23 16.16
N HIS A 13 4.22 36.29 16.88
CA HIS A 13 2.93 36.50 17.49
C HIS A 13 1.81 36.47 16.43
N LEU A 14 0.77 35.68 16.68
CA LEU A 14 -0.53 35.86 16.05
C LEU A 14 -1.54 36.17 17.13
N ARG A 15 -2.20 37.33 16.95
CA ARG A 15 -3.25 37.87 17.80
C ARG A 15 -4.43 36.92 17.84
N LEU A 16 -4.94 36.67 19.04
CA LEU A 16 -6.20 36.00 19.30
C LEU A 16 -7.34 36.83 18.67
N GLY A 17 -7.98 36.28 17.66
CA GLY A 17 -9.15 36.85 17.01
C GLY A 17 -9.98 35.75 16.36
N ASN A 18 -11.02 35.31 17.09
CA ASN A 18 -12.22 34.60 16.62
C ASN A 18 -12.01 33.55 15.52
N LEU A 19 -11.50 32.38 15.90
CA LEU A 19 -11.68 31.15 15.11
C LEU A 19 -12.94 30.43 15.61
N ARG A 20 -13.88 30.19 14.70
CA ARG A 20 -15.01 29.26 14.92
C ARG A 20 -14.45 27.87 15.26
N PRO A 21 -15.13 27.05 16.08
CA PRO A 21 -14.72 25.66 16.25
C PRO A 21 -14.82 24.97 14.88
N MET A 22 -13.66 24.51 14.37
CA MET A 22 -13.60 23.59 13.23
C MET A 22 -13.96 22.21 13.78
N ASP A 23 -15.19 21.81 13.51
CA ASP A 23 -15.72 20.51 13.91
C ASP A 23 -14.93 19.37 13.22
N ASN A 24 -14.24 18.57 14.04
CA ASN A 24 -14.03 17.11 13.91
C ASN A 24 -13.54 16.49 12.58
N TYR A 25 -12.56 17.08 11.86
CA TYR A 25 -11.67 16.24 11.05
C TYR A 25 -10.65 15.57 11.98
N SER A 26 -10.96 14.33 12.33
CA SER A 26 -10.26 13.49 13.29
C SER A 26 -8.77 13.34 12.97
N TYR A 27 -7.92 13.49 13.99
CA TYR A 27 -6.49 13.15 14.00
C TYR A 27 -6.16 11.70 13.54
N LYS A 28 -7.15 10.88 13.19
CA LYS A 28 -7.01 9.50 12.69
C LYS A 28 -6.45 9.37 11.27
N GLU A 29 -6.43 10.44 10.48
CA GLU A 29 -5.98 10.42 9.07
C GLU A 29 -4.47 10.58 8.89
N ILE A 30 -3.72 10.86 9.97
CA ILE A 30 -2.28 11.16 9.91
C ILE A 30 -1.41 9.90 9.95
N TYR A 31 -1.94 8.80 10.51
CA TYR A 31 -1.26 7.52 10.56
C TYR A 31 -1.99 6.57 9.62
N MET A 32 -1.37 6.28 8.49
CA MET A 32 -1.81 5.22 7.58
C MET A 32 -0.58 4.38 7.25
N PHE A 33 -0.67 3.09 7.53
CA PHE A 33 0.34 2.11 7.16
C PHE A 33 -0.15 1.34 5.95
N VAL A 34 0.69 1.12 4.95
CA VAL A 34 0.32 0.42 3.72
C VAL A 34 1.29 -0.70 3.41
N SER A 35 0.75 -1.84 2.98
CA SER A 35 1.50 -2.88 2.27
C SER A 35 1.28 -2.70 0.77
N ILE A 36 2.36 -2.65 0.00
CA ILE A 36 2.35 -2.52 -1.45
C ILE A 36 2.93 -3.80 -2.07
N TYR A 37 2.27 -4.31 -3.10
CA TYR A 37 2.73 -5.42 -3.92
C TYR A 37 2.72 -5.01 -5.39
N ILE A 38 3.75 -5.39 -6.14
CA ILE A 38 3.82 -5.17 -7.59
C ILE A 38 3.96 -6.52 -8.29
N TYR A 39 2.88 -6.92 -8.95
CA TYR A 39 2.76 -8.16 -9.68
C TYR A 39 3.11 -7.95 -11.15
N ARG A 40 3.75 -8.96 -11.76
CA ARG A 40 3.85 -9.13 -13.21
C ARG A 40 3.10 -10.41 -13.53
N VAL A 41 1.95 -10.27 -14.16
CA VAL A 41 1.01 -11.37 -14.39
C VAL A 41 1.02 -11.68 -15.88
N PRO A 42 1.28 -12.93 -16.31
CA PRO A 42 1.11 -13.31 -17.71
C PRO A 42 -0.31 -12.97 -18.18
N SER A 43 -0.46 -12.33 -19.34
CA SER A 43 -1.74 -11.81 -19.84
C SER A 43 -2.84 -12.89 -19.89
N GLN A 44 -2.49 -14.13 -20.20
CA GLN A 44 -3.43 -15.26 -20.20
C GLN A 44 -3.99 -15.62 -18.81
N ASN A 45 -3.32 -15.20 -17.73
CA ASN A 45 -3.67 -15.51 -16.35
C ASN A 45 -4.37 -14.34 -15.63
N VAL A 46 -4.52 -13.18 -16.28
CA VAL A 46 -5.02 -11.95 -15.64
C VAL A 46 -6.41 -12.12 -15.04
N GLU A 47 -7.34 -12.77 -15.74
CA GLU A 47 -8.69 -12.95 -15.23
C GLU A 47 -8.73 -13.80 -13.95
N ALA A 48 -7.98 -14.91 -13.93
CA ALA A 48 -7.85 -15.77 -12.76
C ALA A 48 -7.17 -15.03 -11.61
N PHE A 49 -6.08 -14.30 -11.88
CA PHE A 49 -5.40 -13.48 -10.89
C PHE A 49 -6.34 -12.45 -10.25
N LEU A 50 -7.10 -11.71 -11.07
CA LEU A 50 -8.04 -10.71 -10.56
C LEU A 50 -9.21 -11.32 -9.77
N ARG A 51 -9.62 -12.56 -10.07
CA ARG A 51 -10.58 -13.28 -9.22
C ARG A 51 -9.98 -13.52 -7.83
N VAL A 52 -8.78 -14.11 -7.77
CA VAL A 52 -8.09 -14.39 -6.51
C VAL A 52 -7.90 -13.12 -5.68
N GLN A 53 -7.46 -12.03 -6.30
CA GLN A 53 -7.27 -10.75 -5.61
C GLN A 53 -8.59 -10.22 -5.00
N ARG A 54 -9.74 -10.40 -5.66
CA ARG A 54 -11.04 -9.99 -5.11
C ARG A 54 -11.42 -10.80 -3.87
N GLU A 55 -11.21 -12.11 -3.92
CA GLU A 55 -11.49 -13.01 -2.79
C GLU A 55 -10.55 -12.73 -1.61
N ALA A 56 -9.27 -12.54 -1.87
CA ALA A 56 -8.29 -12.13 -0.85
C ALA A 56 -8.69 -10.79 -0.23
N ALA A 57 -9.10 -9.81 -1.03
CA ALA A 57 -9.50 -8.49 -0.54
C ALA A 57 -10.70 -8.56 0.42
N GLU A 58 -11.65 -9.47 0.18
CA GLU A 58 -12.77 -9.71 1.11
C GLU A 58 -12.29 -10.30 2.44
N ILE A 59 -11.32 -11.21 2.42
CA ILE A 59 -10.70 -11.77 3.64
C ILE A 59 -10.01 -10.65 4.43
N TYR A 60 -9.13 -9.87 3.78
CA TYR A 60 -8.38 -8.79 4.43
C TYR A 60 -9.32 -7.78 5.10
N ARG A 61 -10.37 -7.32 4.39
CA ARG A 61 -11.36 -6.41 4.97
C ARG A 61 -12.12 -7.03 6.13
N ARG A 62 -12.51 -8.31 6.04
CA ARG A 62 -13.19 -9.01 7.15
C ARG A 62 -12.29 -9.17 8.38
N CYS A 63 -10.98 -9.32 8.18
CA CYS A 63 -9.97 -9.38 9.24
C CYS A 63 -9.57 -8.01 9.82
N GLY A 64 -10.13 -6.92 9.27
CA GLY A 64 -9.98 -5.57 9.81
C GLY A 64 -9.08 -4.62 9.02
N ALA A 65 -8.56 -5.01 7.85
CA ALA A 65 -7.89 -4.05 6.97
C ALA A 65 -8.85 -2.90 6.61
N ILE A 66 -8.34 -1.67 6.51
CA ILE A 66 -9.14 -0.51 6.09
C ILE A 66 -9.58 -0.72 4.65
N ASN A 67 -8.63 -1.10 3.80
CA ASN A 67 -8.89 -1.47 2.42
C ASN A 67 -7.88 -2.50 1.94
N ASP A 68 -8.26 -3.21 0.88
CA ASP A 68 -7.38 -4.06 0.10
C ASP A 68 -7.82 -3.97 -1.36
N GLU A 69 -6.95 -3.41 -2.19
CA GLU A 69 -7.27 -3.00 -3.56
C GLU A 69 -6.21 -3.49 -4.54
N THR A 70 -6.66 -3.80 -5.76
CA THR A 70 -5.77 -4.12 -6.88
C THR A 70 -5.99 -3.13 -8.01
N PHE A 71 -4.93 -2.44 -8.41
CA PHE A 71 -4.92 -1.44 -9.47
C PHE A 71 -4.33 -2.01 -10.76
N ALA A 72 -5.07 -1.85 -11.85
CA ALA A 72 -4.62 -2.17 -13.20
C ALA A 72 -3.80 -1.01 -13.80
N PRO A 73 -2.89 -1.28 -14.74
CA PRO A 73 -2.08 -0.24 -15.34
C PRO A 73 -2.91 0.51 -16.39
N VAL A 74 -2.90 1.84 -16.35
CA VAL A 74 -3.51 2.68 -17.41
C VAL A 74 -2.45 3.23 -18.37
N ASN A 75 -1.31 3.66 -17.82
CA ASN A 75 -0.19 4.17 -18.61
C ASN A 75 1.11 4.00 -17.83
N LEU A 76 2.03 3.18 -18.36
CA LEU A 76 3.34 2.90 -17.75
C LEU A 76 4.49 3.70 -18.37
N ILE A 77 4.20 4.53 -19.35
CA ILE A 77 5.19 5.32 -20.08
C ILE A 77 5.72 6.43 -19.17
N ALA A 78 7.05 6.51 -19.09
CA ALA A 78 7.78 7.58 -18.43
C ALA A 78 7.33 8.97 -18.90
N LYS A 79 7.12 9.89 -17.96
CA LYS A 79 6.85 11.31 -18.23
C LYS A 79 7.70 12.17 -17.28
N TYR A 80 7.91 13.43 -17.64
CA TYR A 80 8.59 14.43 -16.78
C TYR A 80 10.05 14.07 -16.40
N GLY A 81 10.73 13.27 -17.22
CA GLY A 81 12.10 12.82 -16.94
C GLY A 81 12.19 11.70 -15.89
N CYS A 82 11.06 11.17 -15.42
CA CYS A 82 11.03 10.03 -14.50
C CYS A 82 11.37 8.72 -15.21
N ALA A 83 11.83 7.73 -14.45
CA ALA A 83 11.89 6.35 -14.93
C ALA A 83 10.46 5.79 -15.09
N GLY A 84 10.21 5.07 -16.18
CA GLY A 84 8.97 4.34 -16.39
C GLY A 84 9.00 2.98 -15.70
N PHE A 85 7.84 2.36 -15.51
CA PHE A 85 7.75 1.03 -14.89
C PHE A 85 8.54 -0.03 -15.67
N THR A 86 8.57 0.04 -17.00
CA THR A 86 9.32 -0.88 -17.86
C THR A 86 10.83 -0.77 -17.72
N GLY A 87 11.35 0.38 -17.25
CA GLY A 87 12.78 0.56 -16.98
C GLY A 87 13.15 0.26 -15.51
N ALA A 88 12.18 0.37 -14.60
CA ALA A 88 12.38 0.13 -13.17
C ALA A 88 12.18 -1.34 -12.78
N PHE A 89 11.35 -2.08 -13.52
CA PHE A 89 11.04 -3.48 -13.29
C PHE A 89 11.27 -4.30 -14.55
N ASP A 90 11.78 -5.52 -14.39
CA ASP A 90 11.83 -6.53 -15.45
C ASP A 90 10.40 -6.99 -15.77
N ILE A 91 9.76 -6.35 -16.75
CA ILE A 91 8.45 -6.71 -17.30
C ILE A 91 8.68 -7.38 -18.64
N ARG A 92 8.27 -8.64 -18.77
CA ARG A 92 8.47 -9.44 -19.98
C ARG A 92 7.34 -9.22 -20.98
N GLU A 93 7.59 -9.58 -22.23
CA GLU A 93 6.54 -9.60 -23.25
C GLU A 93 5.40 -10.53 -22.82
N GLY A 94 4.16 -10.07 -22.99
CA GLY A 94 2.98 -10.81 -22.55
C GLY A 94 2.72 -10.77 -21.04
N GLU A 95 3.35 -9.86 -20.29
CA GLU A 95 3.02 -9.60 -18.88
C GLU A 95 2.31 -8.26 -18.70
N GLU A 96 1.39 -8.23 -17.74
CA GLU A 96 0.70 -7.04 -17.27
C GLU A 96 1.08 -6.74 -15.81
N VAL A 97 1.21 -5.46 -15.49
CA VAL A 97 1.59 -5.01 -14.14
C VAL A 97 0.37 -4.65 -13.32
N PHE A 98 0.26 -5.21 -12.12
CA PHE A 98 -0.77 -4.84 -11.15
C PHE A 98 -0.14 -4.38 -9.85
N ILE A 99 -0.79 -3.41 -9.18
CA ILE A 99 -0.40 -2.96 -7.86
C ILE A 99 -1.45 -3.42 -6.85
N GLY A 100 -1.04 -4.22 -5.87
CA GLY A 100 -1.83 -4.49 -4.67
C GLY A 100 -1.53 -3.44 -3.60
N LEU A 101 -2.56 -2.92 -2.95
CA LEU A 101 -2.44 -1.95 -1.85
C LEU A 101 -3.38 -2.34 -0.72
N SER A 102 -2.81 -2.69 0.42
CA SER A 102 -3.55 -2.97 1.65
C SER A 102 -3.28 -1.86 2.66
N SER A 103 -4.33 -1.26 3.22
CA SER A 103 -4.23 -0.09 4.11
C SER A 103 -4.66 -0.40 5.53
N PHE A 104 -3.93 0.15 6.50
CA PHE A 104 -4.08 -0.08 7.93
C PHE A 104 -3.89 1.24 8.69
N HIS A 105 -4.41 1.33 9.92
CA HIS A 105 -4.26 2.52 10.74
C HIS A 105 -2.79 2.79 11.12
N ASP A 106 -2.07 1.74 11.49
CA ASP A 106 -0.66 1.83 11.84
C ASP A 106 -0.03 0.43 11.73
N ARG A 107 1.26 0.32 12.03
CA ARG A 107 1.98 -0.96 12.01
C ARG A 107 1.42 -1.98 13.00
N MET A 108 1.00 -1.57 14.19
CA MET A 108 0.45 -2.51 15.19
C MET A 108 -0.90 -3.06 14.74
N HIS A 109 -1.73 -2.22 14.12
CA HIS A 109 -2.97 -2.63 13.49
C HIS A 109 -2.71 -3.59 12.32
N HIS A 110 -1.74 -3.29 11.45
CA HIS A 110 -1.28 -4.19 10.40
C HIS A 110 -0.93 -5.57 10.95
N ASP A 111 -0.04 -5.66 11.95
CA ASP A 111 0.41 -6.93 12.50
C ASP A 111 -0.75 -7.73 13.12
N THR A 112 -1.71 -7.04 13.74
CA THR A 112 -2.93 -7.65 14.29
C THR A 112 -3.83 -8.23 13.20
N VAL A 113 -4.05 -7.47 12.12
CA VAL A 113 -4.87 -7.91 10.98
C VAL A 113 -4.19 -9.07 10.26
N MET A 114 -2.89 -8.98 9.99
CA MET A 114 -2.14 -10.04 9.31
C MET A 114 -2.16 -11.35 10.10
N ALA A 115 -2.02 -11.29 11.44
CA ALA A 115 -2.16 -12.49 12.25
C ALA A 115 -3.57 -13.12 12.15
N GLN A 116 -4.62 -12.36 11.86
CA GLN A 116 -5.95 -12.92 11.61
C GLN A 116 -6.07 -13.49 10.20
N VAL A 117 -5.51 -12.80 9.20
CA VAL A 117 -5.46 -13.27 7.81
C VAL A 117 -4.74 -14.61 7.73
N ASP A 118 -3.58 -14.75 8.36
CA ASP A 118 -2.76 -15.97 8.36
C ASP A 118 -3.46 -17.19 9.02
N ARG A 119 -4.55 -16.96 9.77
CA ARG A 119 -5.37 -18.03 10.38
C ARG A 119 -6.55 -18.45 9.50
N ASP A 120 -6.91 -17.68 8.47
CA ASP A 120 -7.99 -18.03 7.54
C ASP A 120 -7.43 -19.00 6.49
N GLU A 121 -7.74 -20.29 6.60
CA GLU A 121 -7.17 -21.35 5.74
C GLU A 121 -7.32 -21.06 4.24
N ARG A 122 -8.39 -20.36 3.84
CA ARG A 122 -8.62 -19.95 2.45
C ARG A 122 -7.52 -19.05 1.91
N ILE A 123 -6.83 -18.27 2.75
CA ILE A 123 -5.74 -17.42 2.28
C ILE A 123 -4.56 -18.25 1.77
N SER A 124 -4.32 -19.42 2.38
CA SER A 124 -3.26 -20.33 1.95
C SER A 124 -3.58 -20.91 0.57
N GLU A 125 -4.83 -21.31 0.35
CA GLU A 125 -5.32 -21.80 -0.94
C GLU A 125 -5.20 -20.73 -2.04
N LEU A 126 -5.63 -19.49 -1.74
CA LEU A 126 -5.50 -18.37 -2.66
C LEU A 126 -4.04 -18.01 -2.96
N TYR A 127 -3.15 -18.11 -1.96
CA TYR A 127 -1.72 -17.90 -2.17
C TYR A 127 -1.12 -18.95 -3.12
N GLU A 128 -1.46 -20.23 -2.94
CA GLU A 128 -1.02 -21.30 -3.85
C GLU A 128 -1.54 -21.07 -5.27
N GLU A 129 -2.78 -20.60 -5.41
CA GLU A 129 -3.34 -20.24 -6.69
C GLU A 129 -2.55 -19.10 -7.35
N VAL A 130 -2.28 -17.99 -6.65
CA VAL A 130 -1.41 -16.91 -7.16
C VAL A 130 -0.04 -17.46 -7.56
N ALA A 131 0.56 -18.32 -6.75
CA ALA A 131 1.87 -18.91 -7.04
C ALA A 131 1.88 -19.80 -8.29
N SER A 132 0.73 -20.35 -8.68
CA SER A 132 0.57 -21.07 -9.95
C SER A 132 0.35 -20.14 -11.16
N LEU A 133 -0.13 -18.91 -10.93
CA LEU A 133 -0.50 -17.96 -11.97
C LEU A 133 0.66 -17.03 -12.37
N LEU A 134 1.64 -16.82 -11.50
CA LEU A 134 2.78 -15.92 -11.76
C LEU A 134 4.05 -16.36 -11.01
N ASP A 135 5.18 -15.77 -11.39
CA ASP A 135 6.46 -15.98 -10.70
C ASP A 135 6.52 -15.14 -9.41
N VAL A 136 6.22 -15.77 -8.26
CA VAL A 136 6.22 -15.11 -6.95
C VAL A 136 7.58 -14.53 -6.59
N GLY A 137 8.68 -15.16 -7.04
CA GLY A 137 10.04 -14.69 -6.80
C GLY A 137 10.32 -13.33 -7.44
N ARG A 138 9.50 -12.92 -8.42
CA ARG A 138 9.58 -11.61 -9.05
C ARG A 138 8.68 -10.58 -8.38
N VAL A 139 7.69 -10.95 -7.57
CA VAL A 139 6.80 -9.98 -6.90
C VAL A 139 7.60 -9.04 -6.01
N VAL A 140 7.40 -7.72 -6.17
CA VAL A 140 8.06 -6.71 -5.33
C VAL A 140 7.08 -6.32 -4.24
N ARG A 141 7.51 -6.43 -2.98
CA ARG A 141 6.72 -6.09 -1.79
C ARG A 141 7.44 -5.04 -0.96
N GLY A 142 6.68 -4.12 -0.36
CA GLY A 142 7.17 -3.17 0.62
C GLY A 142 6.07 -2.69 1.55
N GLU A 143 6.48 -2.16 2.70
CA GLU A 143 5.59 -1.62 3.73
C GLU A 143 6.00 -0.17 4.04
N PHE A 144 5.02 0.73 4.16
CA PHE A 144 5.25 2.16 4.24
C PHE A 144 4.29 2.83 5.22
N GLU A 145 4.78 3.88 5.88
CA GLU A 145 3.95 4.79 6.68
C GLU A 145 3.71 6.09 5.91
N ARG A 146 2.48 6.59 5.94
CA ARG A 146 2.12 7.91 5.42
C ARG A 146 2.82 8.98 6.26
N VAL A 147 3.43 9.95 5.59
CA VAL A 147 4.19 11.04 6.23
C VAL A 147 3.55 12.43 6.06
N GLU A 148 2.59 12.59 5.14
CA GLU A 148 1.83 13.83 4.85
C GLU A 148 0.47 13.51 4.20
#